data_AF-A0A964NTV7-F1
#
_entry.id   AF-A0A964NTV7-F1
#
_cell.length_a   1.000
_cell.length_b   1.000
_cell.length_c   1.000
_cell.angle_alpha   90.00
_cell.angle_beta   90.00
_cell.angle_gamma   90.00
#
_symmetry.space_group_name_H-M   'P 1'
#
loop_
_entity.id
_entity.type
_entity.pdbx_description
1 polymer ?
#
loop_
_entity_poly.entity_id
_entity_poly.type
_entity_poly.pdbx_seq_one_letter_code
_entity_poly.pdbx_strand_id
1 'polypeptide(L)'
;MRILKSFVFGAALFLSAPALADAIDGDWCHSDGRHFQIVGPQIVTPKGQRIAGNYGRHDFNYVVPAAEPDAGQTVDMRLINDQTVHLRLSGNAAAEPQVWRRCTPRVS
;
A
#
# COMPACT_ATOMS: atom_id res chain seq x y z
N MET A 1 -14.76 -49.63 41.52
CA MET A 1 -13.81 -48.79 40.77
C MET A 1 -14.35 -48.61 39.34
N ARG A 2 -14.96 -47.46 39.03
CA ARG A 2 -15.41 -47.11 37.67
C ARG A 2 -14.89 -45.70 37.36
N ILE A 3 -14.21 -45.60 36.23
CA ILE A 3 -13.34 -44.49 35.82
C ILE A 3 -14.20 -43.27 35.46
N LEU A 4 -13.99 -42.15 36.16
CA LEU A 4 -14.58 -40.86 35.83
C LEU A 4 -13.86 -40.30 34.60
N LYS A 5 -14.53 -40.26 33.44
CA LYS A 5 -13.97 -39.65 32.22
C LYS A 5 -14.34 -38.17 32.20
N SER A 6 -13.46 -37.33 32.75
CA SER A 6 -13.55 -35.88 32.58
C SER A 6 -13.25 -35.52 31.12
N PHE A 7 -14.28 -35.13 30.37
CA PHE A 7 -14.12 -34.46 29.07
C PHE A 7 -13.75 -33.00 29.34
N VAL A 8 -12.46 -32.69 29.39
CA VAL A 8 -11.98 -31.31 29.30
C VAL A 8 -12.06 -30.91 27.84
N PHE A 9 -13.13 -30.22 27.45
CA PHE A 9 -13.27 -29.58 26.14
C PHE A 9 -12.34 -28.36 26.15
N GLY A 10 -11.08 -28.56 25.74
CA GLY A 10 -10.11 -27.49 25.60
C GLY A 10 -10.57 -26.51 24.52
N ALA A 11 -10.96 -25.30 24.93
CA ALA A 11 -11.24 -24.21 24.02
C ALA A 11 -9.94 -23.75 23.34
N ALA A 12 -9.69 -24.23 22.13
CA ALA A 12 -8.61 -23.73 21.29
C ALA A 12 -8.99 -22.32 20.78
N LEU A 13 -8.47 -21.29 21.45
CA LEU A 13 -8.52 -19.92 20.97
C LEU A 13 -7.57 -19.80 19.77
N PHE A 14 -8.12 -19.87 18.56
CA PHE A 14 -7.39 -19.55 17.34
C PHE A 14 -7.02 -18.06 17.38
N LEU A 15 -5.75 -17.76 17.66
CA LEU A 15 -5.18 -16.44 17.43
C LEU A 15 -5.15 -16.20 15.92
N SER A 16 -6.19 -15.58 15.38
CA SER A 16 -6.19 -15.05 14.02
C SER A 16 -5.15 -13.94 13.95
N ALA A 17 -3.96 -14.25 13.44
CA ALA A 17 -3.01 -13.24 13.01
C ALA A 17 -3.72 -12.36 11.97
N PRO A 18 -3.56 -11.02 12.01
CA PRO A 18 -4.07 -10.18 10.94
C PRO A 18 -3.42 -10.68 9.66
N ALA A 19 -4.22 -11.21 8.74
CA ALA A 19 -3.77 -11.39 7.38
C ALA A 19 -3.35 -10.00 6.91
N LEU A 20 -2.08 -9.83 6.56
CA LEU A 20 -1.63 -8.69 5.78
C LEU A 20 -2.36 -8.81 4.44
N ALA A 21 -3.58 -8.33 4.39
CA ALA A 21 -4.37 -8.30 3.17
C ALA A 21 -3.65 -7.35 2.23
N ASP A 22 -3.38 -7.81 1.01
CA ASP A 22 -2.82 -7.02 -0.08
C ASP A 22 -3.54 -5.66 -0.14
N ALA A 23 -2.84 -4.61 0.27
CA ALA A 23 -3.35 -3.26 0.36
C ALA A 23 -2.28 -2.28 -0.12
N ILE A 24 -2.69 -1.31 -0.92
CA ILE A 24 -1.79 -0.31 -1.48
C ILE A 24 -1.26 0.68 -0.42
N ASP A 25 -1.89 0.73 0.76
CA ASP A 25 -1.44 1.47 1.92
C ASP A 25 0.01 1.17 2.30
N GLY A 26 0.75 2.19 2.71
CA GLY A 26 2.09 2.12 3.27
C GLY A 26 3.09 3.00 2.55
N ASP A 27 4.36 2.81 2.90
CA ASP A 27 5.49 3.59 2.39
C ASP A 27 6.13 2.93 1.17
N TRP A 28 6.27 3.72 0.11
CA TRP A 28 6.77 3.27 -1.18
C TRP A 28 7.99 4.09 -1.59
N CYS A 29 9.06 3.40 -1.95
CA CYS A 29 10.35 3.95 -2.33
C CYS A 29 10.67 3.60 -3.78
N HIS A 30 11.18 4.59 -4.50
CA HIS A 30 11.73 4.41 -5.84
C HIS A 30 13.26 4.31 -5.77
N SER A 31 13.88 3.72 -6.79
CA SER A 31 15.34 3.52 -6.83
C SER A 31 16.15 4.81 -6.89
N ASP A 32 15.53 5.93 -7.28
CA ASP A 32 16.12 7.27 -7.33
C ASP A 32 16.07 8.01 -5.98
N GLY A 33 15.59 7.36 -4.92
CA GLY A 33 15.48 7.92 -3.57
C GLY A 33 14.21 8.72 -3.31
N ARG A 34 13.31 8.87 -4.30
CA ARG A 34 11.97 9.40 -4.04
C ARG A 34 11.16 8.40 -3.21
N HIS A 35 10.25 8.91 -2.39
CA HIS A 35 9.29 8.09 -1.65
C HIS A 35 7.92 8.75 -1.58
N PHE A 36 6.84 7.98 -1.46
CA PHE A 36 5.51 8.48 -1.14
C PHE A 36 4.85 7.56 -0.11
N GLN A 37 3.79 8.04 0.54
CA GLN A 37 3.07 7.27 1.54
C GLN A 37 1.57 7.32 1.27
N ILE A 38 0.90 6.17 1.31
CA ILE A 38 -0.57 6.06 1.20
C ILE A 38 -1.15 5.59 2.53
N VAL A 39 -2.20 6.27 3.02
CA VAL A 39 -3.00 5.88 4.18
C VAL A 39 -4.48 6.12 3.85
N GLY A 40 -5.18 5.05 3.47
CA GLY A 40 -6.51 5.10 2.89
C GLY A 40 -6.57 6.11 1.73
N PRO A 41 -7.55 7.03 1.71
CA PRO A 41 -7.68 8.02 0.64
C PRO A 41 -6.64 9.16 0.68
N GLN A 42 -5.69 9.14 1.62
CA GLN A 42 -4.67 10.18 1.76
C GLN A 42 -3.32 9.71 1.19
N ILE A 43 -2.63 10.61 0.49
CA ILE A 43 -1.27 10.40 0.02
C ILE A 43 -0.36 11.57 0.43
N VAL A 44 0.86 11.26 0.83
CA VAL A 44 1.99 12.20 0.85
C VAL A 44 2.82 11.95 -0.40
N THR A 45 2.83 12.90 -1.33
CA THR A 45 3.50 12.78 -2.63
C THR A 45 5.03 12.77 -2.51
N PRO A 46 5.77 12.47 -3.59
CA PRO A 46 7.24 12.54 -3.60
C PRO A 46 7.86 13.89 -3.24
N LYS A 47 7.10 14.99 -3.34
CA LYS A 47 7.54 16.33 -2.89
C LYS A 47 6.96 16.72 -1.53
N GLY A 48 6.32 15.79 -0.83
CA GLY A 48 5.82 15.99 0.53
C GLY A 48 4.44 16.65 0.62
N GLN A 49 3.72 16.82 -0.48
CA GLN A 49 2.37 17.39 -0.46
C GLN A 49 1.38 16.35 0.07
N ARG A 50 0.56 16.74 1.04
CA ARG A 50 -0.51 15.89 1.56
C ARG A 50 -1.81 16.23 0.84
N ILE A 51 -2.34 15.26 0.09
CA ILE A 51 -3.56 15.41 -0.70
C ILE A 51 -4.45 14.18 -0.57
N ALA A 52 -5.69 14.31 -1.04
CA ALA A 52 -6.60 13.19 -1.20
C ALA A 52 -6.50 12.61 -2.62
N GLY A 53 -6.81 11.32 -2.76
CA GLY A 53 -6.99 10.64 -4.04
C GLY A 53 -8.13 9.62 -4.00
N ASN A 54 -8.40 9.02 -5.15
CA ASN A 54 -9.34 7.91 -5.24
C ASN A 54 -8.62 6.64 -4.80
N TYR A 55 -9.15 5.99 -3.77
CA TYR A 55 -8.54 4.85 -3.13
C TYR A 55 -9.34 3.56 -3.40
N GLY A 56 -8.63 2.56 -3.89
CA GLY A 56 -9.03 1.16 -3.88
C GLY A 56 -8.03 0.34 -3.08
N ARG A 57 -8.37 -0.93 -2.81
CA ARG A 57 -7.42 -1.83 -2.11
C ARG A 57 -6.15 -2.09 -2.92
N HIS A 58 -6.26 -2.15 -4.25
CA HIS A 58 -5.16 -2.52 -5.15
C HIS A 58 -4.78 -1.40 -6.13
N ASP A 59 -5.35 -0.21 -5.96
CA ASP A 59 -5.18 0.91 -6.87
C ASP A 59 -5.35 2.24 -6.14
N PHE A 60 -4.70 3.26 -6.67
CA PHE A 60 -4.83 4.63 -6.20
C PHE A 60 -4.64 5.57 -7.38
N ASN A 61 -5.41 6.66 -7.43
CA ASN A 61 -5.14 7.73 -8.39
C ASN A 61 -5.35 9.11 -7.77
N TYR A 62 -4.59 10.08 -8.26
CA TYR A 62 -4.67 11.47 -7.81
C TYR A 62 -4.20 12.43 -8.90
N VAL A 63 -4.59 13.70 -8.77
CA VAL A 63 -4.11 14.78 -9.61
C VAL A 63 -2.87 15.39 -8.98
N VAL A 64 -1.78 15.49 -9.75
CA VAL A 64 -0.51 16.05 -9.29
C VAL A 64 -0.71 17.52 -8.87
N PRO A 65 -0.30 17.92 -7.66
CA PRO A 65 -0.52 19.26 -7.15
C PRO A 65 0.33 20.29 -7.89
N ALA A 66 -0.11 21.56 -7.89
CA ALA A 66 0.51 22.64 -8.66
C ALA A 66 2.00 22.90 -8.36
N ALA A 67 2.48 22.49 -7.18
CA ALA A 67 3.86 22.66 -6.75
C ALA A 67 4.82 21.57 -7.24
N GLU A 68 4.36 20.62 -8.07
CA GLU A 68 5.14 19.47 -8.52
C GLU A 68 5.33 19.42 -10.05
N PRO A 69 6.41 18.78 -10.53
CA PRO A 69 6.51 18.42 -11.95
C PRO A 69 5.30 17.58 -12.34
N ASP A 70 4.70 17.86 -13.49
CA ASP A 70 3.46 17.24 -14.00
C ASP A 70 2.14 17.74 -13.38
N ALA A 71 2.16 18.90 -12.71
CA ALA A 71 0.96 19.56 -12.19
C ALA A 71 -0.27 19.46 -13.10
N GLY A 72 -1.41 19.06 -12.52
CA GLY A 72 -2.68 18.90 -13.24
C GLY A 72 -2.84 17.59 -14.01
N GLN A 73 -1.76 16.82 -14.21
CA GLN A 73 -1.86 15.47 -14.75
C GLN A 73 -2.38 14.50 -13.68
N THR A 74 -3.00 13.40 -14.11
CA THR A 74 -3.41 12.33 -13.19
C THR A 74 -2.32 11.27 -13.13
N VAL A 75 -2.06 10.77 -11.93
CA VAL A 75 -1.20 9.62 -11.68
C VAL A 75 -2.08 8.42 -11.36
N ASP A 76 -1.86 7.32 -12.06
CA ASP A 76 -2.48 6.03 -11.81
C ASP A 76 -1.47 5.07 -11.17
N MET A 77 -1.83 4.49 -10.04
CA MET A 77 -1.05 3.51 -9.29
C MET A 77 -1.79 2.19 -9.22
N ARG A 78 -1.07 1.09 -9.42
CA ARG A 78 -1.60 -0.27 -9.26
C ARG A 78 -0.66 -1.12 -8.43
N LEU A 79 -1.20 -1.74 -7.39
CA LEU A 79 -0.51 -2.77 -6.62
C LEU A 79 -0.39 -4.03 -7.47
N ILE A 80 0.83 -4.49 -7.68
CA ILE A 80 1.13 -5.69 -8.46
C ILE A 80 1.27 -6.91 -7.55
N ASN A 81 1.81 -6.67 -6.36
CA ASN A 81 1.92 -7.59 -5.22
C ASN A 81 2.25 -6.76 -3.98
N ASP A 82 2.31 -7.38 -2.81
CA ASP A 82 2.58 -6.72 -1.51
C ASP A 82 3.81 -5.83 -1.48
N GLN A 83 4.77 -6.08 -2.37
CA GLN A 83 6.07 -5.44 -2.40
C GLN A 83 6.24 -4.47 -3.59
N THR A 84 5.23 -4.30 -4.45
CA THR A 84 5.40 -3.60 -5.73
C THR A 84 4.17 -2.78 -6.14
N VAL A 85 4.40 -1.50 -6.43
CA VAL A 85 3.45 -0.62 -7.10
C VAL A 85 4.01 -0.23 -8.46
N HIS A 86 3.16 -0.28 -9.48
CA HIS A 86 3.41 0.35 -10.77
C HIS A 86 2.70 1.70 -10.81
N LEU A 87 3.43 2.76 -11.16
CA LEU A 87 2.94 4.13 -11.27
C LEU A 87 3.08 4.61 -12.72
N ARG A 88 2.02 5.19 -13.28
CA ARG A 88 2.01 5.84 -14.59
C ARG A 88 1.32 7.21 -14.53
N LEU A 89 1.68 8.11 -15.44
CA LEU A 89 0.84 9.25 -15.77
C LEU A 89 -0.32 8.77 -16.65
N SER A 90 -1.55 9.13 -16.29
CA SER A 90 -2.76 8.73 -17.00
C SER A 90 -2.69 9.16 -18.47
N GLY A 91 -3.21 8.32 -19.36
CA GLY A 91 -3.17 8.57 -20.80
C GLY A 91 -1.85 8.19 -21.48
N ASN A 92 -0.83 7.77 -20.72
CA ASN A 92 0.43 7.27 -21.26
C ASN A 92 0.59 5.76 -21.01
N ALA A 93 -0.41 4.97 -21.41
CA ALA A 93 -0.45 3.52 -21.17
C ALA A 93 0.68 2.73 -21.86
N ALA A 94 1.23 3.28 -22.96
CA ALA A 94 2.34 2.68 -23.69
C ALA A 94 3.71 2.93 -23.03
N ALA A 95 3.80 3.86 -22.07
CA ALA A 95 5.03 4.07 -21.32
C ALA A 95 5.27 2.95 -20.31
N GLU A 96 6.53 2.55 -20.17
CA GLU A 96 6.95 1.66 -19.10
C GLU A 96 6.60 2.27 -17.74
N PRO A 97 5.99 1.51 -16.82
CA PRO A 97 5.61 2.02 -15.51
C PRO A 97 6.86 2.34 -14.69
N GLN A 98 6.77 3.37 -13.85
CA GLN A 98 7.70 3.50 -12.74
C GLN A 98 7.43 2.36 -11.76
N VAL A 99 8.49 1.68 -11.32
CA VAL A 99 8.40 0.56 -10.39
C VAL A 99 8.80 1.04 -9.00
N TRP A 100 7.86 1.00 -8.08
CA TRP A 100 8.02 1.39 -6.69
C TRP A 100 7.98 0.17 -5.80
N ARG A 101 8.85 0.12 -4.80
CA ARG A 101 8.96 -0.98 -3.84
C ARG A 101 8.60 -0.52 -2.45
N ARG A 102 8.23 -1.44 -1.56
CA ARG A 102 8.10 -1.12 -0.14
C ARG A 102 9.42 -0.52 0.34
N CYS A 103 9.33 0.58 1.09
CA CYS A 103 10.51 1.12 1.74
C CYS A 103 11.07 0.10 2.74
N THR A 104 12.39 0.07 2.89
CA THR A 104 13.01 -0.74 3.94
C THR A 104 12.57 -0.21 5.31
N PRO A 105 12.17 -1.10 6.25
CA PRO A 105 11.86 -0.68 7.60
C PRO A 105 13.06 0.01 8.22
N ARG A 106 12.86 1.20 8.82
CA ARG A 106 13.89 1.80 9.66
C ARG A 106 13.95 0.99 10.96
N VAL A 107 15.03 0.24 11.15
CA VAL A 107 15.37 -0.33 12.46
C VAL A 107 16.21 0.69 13.21
N SER A 108 15.77 1.05 14.42
CA SER A 108 16.47 1.95 15.35
C SER A 108 17.23 1.15 16.40
#